data_AF-I3DVB2-F1
#
_entry.id   AF-I3DVB2-F1
#
_cell.length_a   1.000
_cell.length_b   1.000
_cell.length_c   1.000
_cell.angle_alpha   90.00
_cell.angle_beta   90.00
_cell.angle_gamma   90.00
#
_symmetry.space_group_name_H-M   'P 1'
#
loop_
_entity.id
_entity.type
_entity.pdbx_description
1 polymer ?
#
loop_
_entity_poly.entity_id
_entity_poly.type
_entity_poly.pdbx_seq_one_letter_code
_entity_poly.pdbx_strand_id
1 'polypeptide(L)'
;MAVIKLLNLALRFVLELCALAALAYWGYQAGKSPILKIGLGAGTPLLAALIWSTFGAPGSSMELSEPLRFLLEFVIYGTAAAALFASGHTNLARTFILLVIINSLLMFYWKQ
;
A
#
# COMPACT_ATOMS: atom_id res chain seq x y z
N MET A 1 -25.63 4.74 6.77
CA MET A 1 -24.35 5.36 6.34
C MET A 1 -23.13 4.84 7.12
N ALA A 2 -23.19 4.74 8.45
CA ALA A 2 -22.03 4.34 9.29
C ALA A 2 -21.42 2.99 8.91
N VAL A 3 -22.23 1.97 8.64
CA VAL A 3 -21.76 0.63 8.25
C VAL A 3 -20.93 0.67 6.96
N ILE A 4 -21.37 1.43 5.95
CA ILE A 4 -20.67 1.52 4.66
C ILE A 4 -19.32 2.23 4.82
N LYS A 5 -19.27 3.29 5.64
CA LYS A 5 -18.02 3.98 5.99
C LYS A 5 -17.03 3.04 6.70
N LEU A 6 -17.53 2.20 7.62
CA LEU A 6 -16.71 1.20 8.30
C LEU A 6 -16.15 0.14 7.33
N LEU A 7 -16.98 -0.34 6.41
CA LEU A 7 -16.55 -1.28 5.37
C LEU A 7 -15.47 -0.67 4.46
N ASN A 8 -15.59 0.62 4.12
CA ASN A 8 -14.57 1.31 3.34
C ASN A 8 -13.24 1.43 4.10
N LEU A 9 -13.28 1.68 5.40
CA LEU A 9 -12.08 1.71 6.25
C LEU A 9 -11.44 0.32 6.38
N ALA A 10 -12.26 -0.71 6.55
CA ALA A 10 -11.79 -2.10 6.57
C ALA A 10 -11.16 -2.51 5.24
N LEU A 11 -11.78 -2.12 4.11
CA LEU A 11 -11.22 -2.33 2.78
C LEU A 11 -9.86 -1.64 2.64
N ARG A 12 -9.74 -0.39 3.10
CA ARG A 12 -8.48 0.34 3.08
C ARG A 12 -7.38 -0.40 3.85
N PHE A 13 -7.68 -0.87 5.06
CA PHE A 13 -6.75 -1.66 5.85
C PHE A 13 -6.32 -2.95 5.15
N VAL A 14 -7.27 -3.66 4.51
CA VAL A 14 -6.95 -4.86 3.72
C VAL A 14 -6.04 -4.51 2.53
N LEU A 15 -6.29 -3.38 1.85
CA LEU A 15 -5.43 -2.92 0.75
C LEU A 15 -4.02 -2.55 1.22
N GLU A 16 -3.86 -1.96 2.40
CA GLU A 16 -2.54 -1.72 3.01
C GLU A 16 -1.80 -3.03 3.27
N LEU A 17 -2.47 -4.04 3.83
CA LEU A 17 -1.87 -5.37 4.04
C LEU A 17 -1.50 -6.05 2.71
N CYS A 18 -2.36 -5.96 1.69
CA CYS A 18 -2.06 -6.46 0.35
C CYS A 18 -0.85 -5.75 -0.27
N ALA A 19 -0.70 -4.45 -0.05
CA ALA A 19 0.45 -3.68 -0.53
C ALA A 19 1.76 -4.18 0.09
N LEU A 20 1.78 -4.38 1.41
CA LEU A 20 2.94 -4.92 2.12
C LEU A 20 3.26 -6.35 1.65
N ALA A 21 2.25 -7.21 1.50
CA ALA A 21 2.43 -8.56 1.00
C ALA A 21 2.99 -8.59 -0.44
N ALA A 22 2.51 -7.72 -1.31
CA ALA A 22 3.00 -7.57 -2.68
C ALA A 22 4.48 -7.15 -2.72
N LEU A 23 4.87 -6.15 -1.91
CA LEU A 23 6.24 -5.69 -1.80
C LEU A 23 7.16 -6.78 -1.24
N ALA A 24 6.69 -7.53 -0.24
CA ALA A 24 7.44 -8.64 0.35
C ALA A 24 7.66 -9.77 -0.66
N TYR A 25 6.61 -10.15 -1.39
CA TYR A 25 6.67 -11.19 -2.41
C TYR A 25 7.63 -10.81 -3.54
N TRP A 26 7.51 -9.59 -4.07
CA TRP A 26 8.41 -9.09 -5.10
C TRP A 26 9.86 -9.02 -4.59
N GLY A 27 10.08 -8.54 -3.37
CA GLY A 27 11.41 -8.47 -2.76
C GLY A 27 12.05 -9.86 -2.63
N TYR A 28 11.27 -10.87 -2.24
CA TYR A 28 11.72 -12.26 -2.21
C TYR A 28 12.05 -12.80 -3.61
N GLN A 29 11.26 -12.45 -4.62
CA GLN A 29 11.47 -12.88 -6.01
C GLN A 29 12.71 -12.21 -6.64
N ALA A 30 12.97 -10.94 -6.30
CA ALA A 30 14.10 -10.16 -6.83
C ALA A 30 15.47 -10.61 -6.29
N GLY A 31 15.51 -11.24 -5.10
CA GLY A 31 16.75 -11.72 -4.50
C GLY A 31 17.37 -12.92 -5.23
N LYS A 32 18.63 -12.79 -5.67
CA LYS A 32 19.38 -13.88 -6.34
C LYS A 32 20.00 -14.90 -5.37
N SER A 33 20.26 -14.50 -4.13
CA SER A 33 20.84 -15.33 -3.05
C SER A 33 19.85 -15.44 -1.90
N PRO A 34 19.82 -16.54 -1.11
CA PRO A 34 18.91 -16.71 0.03
C PRO A 34 18.90 -15.53 1.00
N ILE A 35 20.08 -14.95 1.27
CA ILE A 35 20.23 -13.78 2.15
C ILE A 35 19.58 -12.55 1.52
N LEU A 36 19.80 -12.31 0.23
CA LEU A 36 19.19 -11.20 -0.51
C LEU A 36 17.67 -11.36 -0.63
N LYS A 37 17.16 -12.60 -0.76
CA LYS A 37 15.72 -12.87 -0.81
C LYS A 37 15.03 -12.47 0.49
N ILE A 38 15.59 -12.90 1.62
CA ILE A 38 15.04 -12.57 2.94
C ILE A 38 15.23 -11.07 3.22
N GLY A 39 16.40 -10.53 2.92
CA GLY A 39 16.72 -9.11 3.13
C GLY A 39 15.83 -8.18 2.32
N LEU A 40 15.62 -8.44 1.03
CA LEU A 40 14.73 -7.64 0.19
C LEU A 40 13.26 -7.91 0.51
N GLY A 41 12.87 -9.16 0.72
CA GLY A 41 11.49 -9.53 1.03
C GLY A 41 10.98 -8.99 2.36
N ALA A 42 11.85 -8.86 3.37
CA ALA A 42 11.51 -8.19 4.63
C ALA A 42 11.78 -6.68 4.56
N GLY A 43 12.86 -6.27 3.90
CA GLY A 43 13.28 -4.87 3.82
C GLY A 43 12.30 -3.98 3.07
N THR A 44 11.76 -4.43 1.93
CA THR A 44 10.81 -3.62 1.15
C THR A 44 9.51 -3.29 1.89
N PRO A 45 8.78 -4.25 2.53
CA PRO A 45 7.60 -3.92 3.30
C PRO A 45 7.94 -3.13 4.57
N LEU A 46 9.09 -3.39 5.22
CA LEU A 46 9.51 -2.62 6.40
C LEU A 46 9.77 -1.16 6.05
N LEU A 47 10.47 -0.88 4.94
CA LEU A 47 10.69 0.49 4.48
C LEU A 47 9.37 1.18 4.16
N ALA A 48 8.45 0.51 3.47
CA ALA A 48 7.12 1.06 3.18
C ALA A 48 6.34 1.37 4.47
N ALA A 49 6.36 0.45 5.44
CA ALA A 49 5.70 0.64 6.74
C ALA A 49 6.32 1.80 7.55
N LEU A 50 7.64 1.96 7.52
CA LEU A 50 8.33 3.08 8.19
C LEU A 50 8.02 4.42 7.52
N ILE A 51 8.00 4.47 6.19
CA ILE A 51 7.60 5.67 5.45
C ILE A 51 6.14 6.03 5.77
N TRP A 52 5.26 5.04 5.81
CA TRP A 52 3.86 5.26 6.18
C TRP A 52 3.71 5.75 7.62
N SER A 53 4.41 5.14 8.59
CA SER A 53 4.29 5.52 10.00
C SER A 53 4.86 6.91 10.29
N THR A 54 5.87 7.34 9.55
CA THR A 54 6.53 8.65 9.74
C THR A 54 5.81 9.81 9.06
N PHE A 55 5.11 9.58 7.94
CA PHE A 55 4.52 10.64 7.12
C PHE A 55 3.00 10.53 6.92
N GLY A 56 2.47 9.31 6.90
CA GLY A 56 1.06 9.04 6.55
C GLY A 56 0.16 8.73 7.74
N ALA A 57 0.71 8.26 8.86
CA ALA A 57 -0.07 7.83 10.01
C ALA A 57 -0.67 9.02 10.80
N PRO A 58 -1.89 8.86 11.36
CA PRO A 58 -2.48 9.83 12.27
C PRO A 58 -1.63 9.94 13.54
N GLY A 59 -1.15 11.15 13.87
CA GLY A 59 -0.18 11.39 14.96
C GLY A 59 1.28 11.14 14.58
N SER A 60 1.60 11.09 13.29
CA SER A 60 2.99 11.04 12.80
C SER A 60 3.77 12.30 13.16
N SER A 61 5.09 12.17 13.34
CA SER A 61 5.95 13.31 13.71
C SER A 61 5.96 14.43 12.67
N MET A 62 5.64 14.10 11.41
CA MET A 62 5.46 15.06 10.32
C MET A 62 4.08 14.86 9.69
N GLU A 63 3.04 15.38 10.34
CA GLU A 63 1.69 15.36 9.78
C GLU A 63 1.68 16.06 8.42
N LEU A 64 1.55 15.27 7.36
CA LEU A 64 1.46 15.78 6.01
C LEU A 64 0.10 16.44 5.78
N SER A 65 0.11 17.53 5.01
CA SER A 65 -1.12 18.11 4.48
C SER A 65 -1.90 17.07 3.66
N GLU A 66 -3.23 17.12 3.67
CA GLU A 66 -4.11 16.19 2.93
C GLU A 66 -3.64 15.86 1.49
N PRO A 67 -3.19 16.84 0.65
CA PRO A 67 -2.69 16.54 -0.69
C PRO A 67 -1.39 15.72 -0.71
N LEU A 68 -0.48 15.98 0.24
CA LEU A 68 0.79 15.24 0.35
C LEU A 68 0.54 13.82 0.85
N ARG A 69 -0.41 13.61 1.78
CA ARG A 69 -0.81 12.26 2.21
C ARG A 69 -1.37 11.45 1.04
N PHE A 70 -2.19 12.06 0.20
CA PHE A 70 -2.71 11.41 -1.01
C PHE A 70 -1.60 11.04 -2.01
N LEU A 71 -0.60 11.93 -2.17
CA LEU A 71 0.56 11.63 -3.00
C LEU A 71 1.37 10.45 -2.43
N LEU A 72 1.56 10.40 -1.12
CA LEU A 72 2.24 9.30 -0.43
C LEU A 72 1.50 7.97 -0.64
N GLU A 73 0.18 7.96 -0.45
CA GLU A 73 -0.69 6.80 -0.75
C GLU A 73 -0.52 6.33 -2.18
N PHE A 74 -0.56 7.26 -3.13
CA PHE A 74 -0.41 6.95 -4.54
C PHE A 74 0.95 6.32 -4.85
N VAL A 75 2.03 6.82 -4.23
CA VAL A 75 3.37 6.24 -4.39
C VAL A 75 3.43 4.83 -3.78
N ILE A 76 2.92 4.63 -2.56
CA ILE A 76 2.99 3.32 -1.88
C ILE A 76 2.14 2.28 -2.62
N TYR A 77 0.88 2.59 -2.93
CA TYR A 77 0.02 1.67 -3.66
C TYR A 77 0.49 1.48 -5.11
N GLY A 78 1.01 2.52 -5.75
CA GLY A 78 1.61 2.44 -7.08
C GLY A 78 2.83 1.53 -7.12
N THR A 79 3.72 1.64 -6.13
CA THR A 79 4.88 0.73 -6.02
C THR A 79 4.47 -0.71 -5.72
N ALA A 80 3.45 -0.93 -4.89
CA ALA A 80 2.90 -2.27 -4.65
C ALA A 80 2.25 -2.88 -5.90
N ALA A 81 1.52 -2.08 -6.68
CA ALA A 81 0.94 -2.53 -7.94
C ALA A 81 2.03 -2.86 -8.98
N ALA A 82 3.07 -2.03 -9.07
CA ALA A 82 4.23 -2.30 -9.91
C ALA A 82 4.97 -3.57 -9.47
N ALA A 83 5.09 -3.81 -8.16
CA ALA A 83 5.66 -5.03 -7.61
C ALA A 83 4.84 -6.28 -7.99
N LEU A 84 3.50 -6.23 -7.91
CA LEU A 84 2.63 -7.31 -8.38
C LEU A 84 2.80 -7.57 -9.89
N PHE A 85 2.86 -6.51 -10.68
CA PHE A 85 3.05 -6.61 -12.13
C PHE A 85 4.41 -7.22 -12.49
N ALA A 86 5.49 -6.74 -11.86
CA ALA A 86 6.84 -7.28 -12.03
C ALA A 86 6.97 -8.73 -11.53
N SER A 87 6.12 -9.14 -10.58
CA SER A 87 6.01 -10.52 -10.10
C SER A 87 5.17 -11.42 -11.01
N GLY A 88 4.74 -10.93 -12.19
CA GLY A 88 3.93 -11.67 -13.17
C GLY A 88 2.43 -11.74 -12.84
N HIS A 89 1.99 -11.21 -11.70
CA HIS A 89 0.61 -11.29 -11.22
C HIS A 89 -0.24 -10.13 -11.75
N THR A 90 -0.30 -9.98 -13.08
CA THR A 90 -0.97 -8.85 -13.77
C THR A 90 -2.45 -8.71 -13.40
N ASN A 91 -3.18 -9.82 -13.27
CA ASN A 91 -4.58 -9.79 -12.88
C ASN A 91 -4.77 -9.24 -11.46
N LEU A 92 -3.92 -9.64 -10.50
CA LEU A 92 -3.93 -9.11 -9.14
C LEU A 92 -3.55 -7.64 -9.08
N ALA A 93 -2.56 -7.21 -9.89
CA ALA A 93 -2.19 -5.80 -9.98
C ALA A 93 -3.36 -4.93 -10.45
N ARG A 94 -4.11 -5.39 -11.46
CA ARG A 94 -5.30 -4.68 -11.98
C ARG A 94 -6.42 -4.60 -10.95
N THR A 95 -6.77 -5.73 -10.31
CA THR A 95 -7.82 -5.73 -9.28
C THR A 95 -7.42 -4.87 -8.08
N PHE A 96 -6.15 -4.91 -7.67
CA PHE A 96 -5.61 -4.07 -6.61
C PHE A 96 -5.75 -2.57 -6.92
N ILE A 97 -5.29 -2.13 -8.10
CA ILE A 97 -5.43 -0.72 -8.52
C ILE A 97 -6.91 -0.29 -8.56
N LEU A 98 -7.79 -1.12 -9.10
CA LEU A 98 -9.22 -0.81 -9.16
C LEU A 98 -9.81 -0.63 -7.75
N LEU A 99 -9.50 -1.51 -6.82
CA LEU A 99 -9.96 -1.41 -5.43
C LEU A 99 -9.40 -0.18 -4.72
N VAL A 100 -8.12 0.16 -4.95
CA VAL A 100 -7.50 1.39 -4.42
C VAL A 100 -8.24 2.63 -4.94
N ILE A 101 -8.50 2.71 -6.25
CA ILE A 101 -9.23 3.85 -6.83
C ILE A 101 -10.63 3.98 -6.22
N ILE A 102 -11.37 2.88 -6.12
CA ILE A 102 -12.72 2.89 -5.52
C ILE A 102 -12.65 3.35 -4.07
N ASN A 103 -11.73 2.80 -3.28
CA ASN A 103 -11.55 3.15 -1.88
C ASN A 103 -11.19 4.64 -1.73
N SER A 104 -10.21 5.14 -2.48
CA SER A 104 -9.77 6.53 -2.45
C SER A 104 -10.89 7.51 -2.84
N LEU A 105 -11.70 7.19 -3.84
CA LEU A 105 -12.84 8.01 -4.24
C LEU A 105 -13.91 8.07 -3.13
N LEU A 106 -14.19 6.94 -2.47
CA LEU A 106 -15.13 6.89 -1.35
C LEU A 106 -14.59 7.66 -0.13
N MET A 107 -13.30 7.54 0.17
CA MET A 107 -12.64 8.31 1.23
C MET A 107 -12.76 9.81 0.97
N PHE A 108 -12.44 10.26 -0.25
CA PHE A 108 -12.54 11.66 -0.66
C PHE A 108 -13.98 12.19 -0.56
N TYR A 109 -14.96 11.44 -1.08
CA TYR A 109 -16.36 11.87 -1.09
C TYR A 109 -16.97 11.94 0.33
N TRP A 110 -16.61 11.01 1.21
CA TRP A 110 -17.12 10.96 2.58
C TRP A 110 -16.27 11.68 3.62
N LYS A 111 -15.16 12.29 3.20
CA LYS A 111 -14.16 12.95 4.06
C LYS A 111 -13.72 12.03 5.21
N GLN A 112 -13.45 10.77 4.88
CA GLN A 112 -12.82 9.80 5.79
C GLN A 112 -11.31 9.90 5.64
#